data_AF-A0A2V7W5I3-F1
#
_entry.id   AF-A0A2V7W5I3-F1
#
_cell.length_a   1.000
_cell.length_b   1.000
_cell.length_c   1.000
_cell.angle_alpha   90.00
_cell.angle_beta   90.00
_cell.angle_gamma   90.00
#
_symmetry.space_group_name_H-M   'P 1'
#
loop_
_entity.id
_entity.type
_entity.pdbx_description
1 polymer ?
#
loop_
_entity_poly.entity_id
_entity_poly.type
_entity_poly.pdbx_seq_one_letter_code
_entity_poly.pdbx_strand_id
1 'polypeptide(L)'
;MRVGSRVALLFAAVVVCAPILTADHFIGECPLSLVDSTPPTTEFVTGPHGTFRNGNLVHVLNGNILTTYNVTDLGDLSIARQDFMASLAGRETNAGTTFANGYLFVSSEAGLEIFDLRNVRAGGNAPILVTRRAGLHYRKLIVNGNLLAGLYPLYDIPCYPFPNLTLPCSNSVDLFSITTISNPTLISSIPTPPATIGFNDISFNFNFLLTLHDDRIGVYNISNPFAPQLIFTEESLGGGKWFITNNTDFVGVGTDQVIRIYRFNPQFAIFTPVRLLTIPFYLTIDRGNDIRFHPQAFYDEPNARLITLIEEINPMTLKPARTVAFDVFDFTVIQYEGSAERIYEDMTPTLTDEVKYSPLAAGSSIFVIGDESGLQEWGACNRVTGRIELDSPTFLTCSGSEVHGWVTGTQKITNVELFLDNTSLGAATVTGLIRNDVSSTTPAFTWRINVNLDTTARGEHLLRAIGTDALGQRKQFAFKRLFFPGSPNNCTVPKRRAVR
;
A
#
# COMPACT_ATOMS: atom_id res chain seq x y z
N MET A 1 -52.56 -28.23 9.83
CA MET A 1 -51.60 -27.36 10.55
C MET A 1 -50.35 -28.16 10.93
N ARG A 2 -49.21 -28.01 10.24
CA ARG A 2 -47.89 -28.57 10.68
C ARG A 2 -46.64 -28.12 9.88
N VAL A 3 -46.76 -27.12 9.00
CA VAL A 3 -45.65 -26.69 8.11
C VAL A 3 -44.92 -25.44 8.63
N GLY A 4 -45.64 -24.45 9.17
CA GLY A 4 -45.06 -23.16 9.59
C GLY A 4 -43.98 -23.26 10.69
N SER A 5 -44.10 -24.21 11.62
CA SER A 5 -43.13 -24.35 12.72
C SER A 5 -41.74 -24.81 12.25
N ARG A 6 -41.62 -25.53 11.13
CA ARG A 6 -40.32 -25.98 10.61
C ARG A 6 -39.59 -24.89 9.83
N VAL A 7 -40.32 -24.03 9.12
CA VAL A 7 -39.73 -22.88 8.40
C VAL A 7 -39.20 -21.84 9.40
N ALA A 8 -39.97 -21.53 10.45
CA ALA A 8 -39.55 -20.60 11.50
C ALA A 8 -38.28 -21.09 12.24
N LEU A 9 -38.18 -22.39 12.54
CA LEU A 9 -37.01 -22.94 13.23
C LEU A 9 -35.77 -23.00 12.32
N LEU A 10 -35.95 -23.20 11.01
CA LEU A 10 -34.84 -23.14 10.05
C LEU A 10 -34.31 -21.71 9.89
N PHE A 11 -35.20 -20.71 9.82
CA PHE A 11 -34.78 -19.30 9.81
C PHE A 11 -34.08 -18.90 11.10
N ALA A 12 -34.59 -19.29 12.27
CA ALA A 12 -33.92 -19.04 13.54
C ALA A 12 -32.53 -19.71 13.62
N ALA A 13 -32.40 -20.96 13.15
CA ALA A 13 -31.11 -21.65 13.12
C ALA A 13 -30.11 -21.02 12.13
N VAL A 14 -30.55 -20.57 10.95
CA VAL A 14 -29.67 -19.91 9.98
C VAL A 14 -29.24 -18.50 10.45
N VAL A 15 -30.10 -17.77 11.16
CA VAL A 15 -29.76 -16.45 11.72
C VAL A 15 -28.86 -16.55 12.96
N VAL A 16 -28.94 -17.65 13.73
CA VAL A 16 -28.13 -17.83 14.97
C VAL A 16 -26.86 -18.68 14.75
N CYS A 17 -26.79 -19.46 13.66
CA CYS A 17 -25.61 -20.29 13.33
C CYS A 17 -24.93 -19.94 12.01
N ALA A 18 -25.29 -18.83 11.35
CA ALA A 18 -24.35 -18.19 10.44
C ALA A 18 -23.15 -17.73 11.28
N PRO A 19 -21.92 -18.20 11.00
CA PRO A 19 -20.75 -17.54 11.56
C PRO A 19 -20.80 -16.09 11.07
N ILE A 20 -20.76 -15.16 12.02
CA ILE A 20 -20.49 -13.76 11.71
C ILE A 20 -19.04 -13.74 11.22
N LEU A 21 -18.87 -13.92 9.91
CA LEU A 21 -17.63 -13.66 9.21
C LEU A 21 -17.51 -12.15 9.03
N THR A 22 -17.44 -11.41 10.14
CA THR A 22 -16.87 -10.07 10.12
C THR A 22 -15.40 -10.24 9.76
N ALA A 23 -15.01 -9.59 8.67
CA ALA A 23 -13.61 -9.54 8.29
C ALA A 23 -12.93 -8.47 9.18
N ASP A 24 -12.63 -8.85 10.43
CA ASP A 24 -12.05 -7.98 11.48
C ASP A 24 -10.60 -7.53 11.17
N HIS A 25 -10.06 -7.80 9.97
CA HIS A 25 -8.65 -7.60 9.62
C HIS A 25 -8.09 -6.17 9.75
N PHE A 26 -8.93 -5.14 9.96
CA PHE A 26 -8.52 -3.80 10.41
C PHE A 26 -9.37 -3.24 11.57
N ILE A 27 -10.32 -4.00 12.13
CA ILE A 27 -11.07 -3.59 13.34
C ILE A 27 -10.20 -3.96 14.55
N GLY A 28 -9.11 -3.21 14.72
CA GLY A 28 -8.13 -3.41 15.78
C GLY A 28 -8.23 -2.31 16.81
N GLU A 29 -8.34 -2.68 18.09
CA GLU A 29 -8.30 -1.78 19.25
C GLU A 29 -6.92 -1.07 19.44
N CYS A 30 -6.03 -1.09 18.43
CA CYS A 30 -4.61 -0.73 18.54
C CYS A 30 -4.01 -0.18 17.22
N PRO A 31 -2.98 0.70 17.28
CA PRO A 31 -2.72 1.79 16.33
C PRO A 31 -2.50 1.55 14.82
N LEU A 32 -2.46 0.31 14.29
CA LEU A 32 -1.56 -0.06 13.16
C LEU A 32 -0.06 0.08 13.55
N SER A 33 0.86 -0.50 12.77
CA SER A 33 2.30 -0.43 13.03
C SER A 33 3.15 -0.78 11.80
N LEU A 34 4.36 -0.20 11.72
CA LEU A 34 5.39 -0.59 10.75
C LEU A 34 5.83 -2.03 11.03
N VAL A 35 5.65 -2.90 10.04
CA VAL A 35 5.95 -4.33 10.11
C VAL A 35 7.35 -4.63 9.60
N ASP A 36 7.71 -4.08 8.45
CA ASP A 36 9.00 -4.25 7.78
C ASP A 36 9.23 -3.07 6.81
N SER A 37 10.49 -2.78 6.49
CA SER A 37 10.87 -1.78 5.49
C SER A 37 12.16 -2.18 4.76
N THR A 38 12.15 -2.06 3.44
CA THR A 38 13.36 -2.26 2.62
C THR A 38 13.76 -0.97 1.94
N PRO A 39 14.88 -0.32 2.34
CA PRO A 39 15.37 0.88 1.67
C PRO A 39 15.72 0.57 0.20
N PRO A 40 15.52 1.53 -0.72
CA PRO A 40 15.90 1.35 -2.10
C PRO A 40 17.43 1.40 -2.23
N THR A 41 17.96 0.86 -3.32
CA THR A 41 19.41 0.92 -3.62
C THR A 41 19.89 2.34 -3.94
N THR A 42 18.96 3.25 -4.24
CA THR A 42 19.18 4.66 -4.57
C THR A 42 17.94 5.45 -4.13
N GLU A 43 18.14 6.58 -3.46
CA GLU A 43 17.08 7.55 -3.15
C GLU A 43 16.38 8.03 -4.44
N PHE A 44 15.06 8.26 -4.40
CA PHE A 44 14.29 8.68 -5.57
C PHE A 44 13.54 10.00 -5.36
N VAL A 45 14.27 11.08 -5.06
CA VAL A 45 13.75 12.46 -4.87
C VAL A 45 12.86 12.95 -6.04
N THR A 46 12.97 12.34 -7.23
CA THR A 46 12.15 12.61 -8.42
C THR A 46 11.96 11.35 -9.27
N GLY A 47 10.72 10.97 -9.55
CA GLY A 47 10.42 9.90 -10.52
C GLY A 47 8.98 9.37 -10.45
N PRO A 48 8.56 8.55 -11.43
CA PRO A 48 7.30 7.83 -11.36
C PRO A 48 7.33 6.85 -10.18
N HIS A 49 6.25 6.83 -9.40
CA HIS A 49 6.08 5.93 -8.27
C HIS A 49 4.69 5.28 -8.32
N GLY A 50 4.52 4.14 -7.66
CA GLY A 50 3.20 3.52 -7.53
C GLY A 50 3.24 2.09 -7.00
N THR A 51 2.24 1.74 -6.20
CA THR A 51 2.07 0.39 -5.66
C THR A 51 0.87 -0.27 -6.34
N PHE A 52 1.07 -1.45 -6.95
CA PHE A 52 0.06 -2.13 -7.74
C PHE A 52 -0.09 -3.59 -7.32
N ARG A 53 -1.31 -4.12 -7.38
CA ARG A 53 -1.59 -5.54 -7.10
C ARG A 53 -1.96 -6.30 -8.37
N ASN A 54 -1.34 -7.45 -8.57
CA ASN A 54 -1.68 -8.40 -9.63
C ASN A 54 -1.89 -9.80 -9.03
N GLY A 55 -3.14 -10.10 -8.63
CA GLY A 55 -3.47 -11.33 -7.92
C GLY A 55 -2.73 -11.45 -6.58
N ASN A 56 -1.75 -12.36 -6.53
CA ASN A 56 -0.89 -12.61 -5.37
C ASN A 56 0.46 -11.88 -5.43
N LEU A 57 0.69 -11.02 -6.42
CA LEU A 57 1.89 -10.18 -6.53
C LEU A 57 1.59 -8.74 -6.14
N VAL A 58 2.55 -8.11 -5.47
CA VAL A 58 2.63 -6.66 -5.28
C VAL A 58 3.81 -6.15 -6.09
N HIS A 59 3.56 -5.17 -6.94
CA HIS A 59 4.57 -4.47 -7.73
C HIS A 59 4.74 -3.06 -7.16
N VAL A 60 5.97 -2.70 -6.85
CA VAL A 60 6.39 -1.39 -6.30
C VAL A 60 7.24 -0.71 -7.36
N LEU A 61 6.69 0.30 -8.02
CA LEU A 61 7.47 1.19 -8.88
C LEU A 61 8.03 2.33 -8.01
N ASN A 62 9.35 2.48 -8.07
CA ASN A 62 10.15 3.43 -7.34
C ASN A 62 11.16 4.01 -8.35
N GLY A 63 10.85 5.18 -8.91
CA GLY A 63 11.65 5.80 -9.97
C GLY A 63 11.82 4.87 -11.18
N ASN A 64 13.05 4.40 -11.41
CA ASN A 64 13.37 3.44 -12.47
C ASN A 64 13.43 1.97 -12.00
N ILE A 65 13.13 1.68 -10.74
CA ILE A 65 13.18 0.35 -10.14
C ILE A 65 11.75 -0.17 -9.95
N LEU A 66 11.42 -1.28 -10.61
CA LEU A 66 10.24 -2.07 -10.31
C LEU A 66 10.63 -3.22 -9.40
N THR A 67 10.13 -3.23 -8.17
CA THR A 67 10.35 -4.32 -7.22
C THR A 67 9.10 -5.18 -7.13
N THR A 68 9.25 -6.51 -7.19
CA THR A 68 8.09 -7.44 -7.12
C THR A 68 8.20 -8.38 -5.92
N TYR A 69 7.10 -8.45 -5.17
CA TYR A 69 6.93 -9.21 -3.93
C TYR A 69 5.72 -10.16 -4.07
N ASN A 70 5.70 -11.30 -3.37
CA ASN A 70 4.47 -12.06 -3.19
C ASN A 70 3.71 -11.55 -1.96
N VAL A 71 2.37 -11.54 -2.01
CA VAL A 71 1.47 -11.29 -0.87
C VAL A 71 1.60 -12.35 0.24
N THR A 72 2.38 -13.42 0.01
CA THR A 72 2.69 -14.45 1.02
C THR A 72 4.01 -14.22 1.77
N ASP A 73 4.87 -13.31 1.30
CA ASP A 73 6.22 -13.11 1.83
C ASP A 73 6.25 -11.96 2.85
N LEU A 74 5.14 -11.83 3.59
CA LEU A 74 4.83 -10.72 4.51
C LEU A 74 5.82 -10.67 5.69
N GLY A 75 6.40 -9.49 5.91
CA GLY A 75 7.47 -9.25 6.86
C GLY A 75 8.85 -9.80 6.49
N ASP A 76 9.06 -10.28 5.25
CA ASP A 76 10.38 -10.65 4.73
C ASP A 76 10.62 -10.01 3.35
N LEU A 77 10.56 -8.68 3.33
CA LEU A 77 10.76 -7.87 2.13
C LEU A 77 12.18 -8.04 1.53
N SER A 78 13.09 -8.74 2.22
CA SER A 78 14.43 -9.08 1.74
C SER A 78 14.44 -10.05 0.54
N ILE A 79 13.35 -10.78 0.29
CA ILE A 79 13.19 -11.67 -0.90
C ILE A 79 12.66 -10.88 -2.12
N ALA A 80 13.03 -9.60 -2.20
CA ALA A 80 12.69 -8.70 -3.29
C ALA A 80 13.57 -8.93 -4.53
N ARG A 81 12.95 -9.08 -5.71
CA ARG A 81 13.66 -8.87 -6.99
C ARG A 81 13.40 -7.46 -7.48
N GLN A 82 14.48 -6.70 -7.60
CA GLN A 82 14.51 -5.37 -8.22
C GLN A 82 14.82 -5.51 -9.71
N ASP A 83 13.97 -4.91 -10.56
CA ASP A 83 14.16 -4.79 -11.99
C ASP A 83 14.33 -3.32 -12.38
N PHE A 84 15.39 -3.01 -13.13
CA PHE A 84 15.53 -1.68 -13.73
C PHE A 84 14.70 -1.58 -15.01
N MET A 85 13.66 -0.74 -15.00
CA MET A 85 12.77 -0.51 -16.14
C MET A 85 13.34 0.48 -17.17
N ALA A 86 14.63 0.32 -17.49
CA ALA A 86 15.41 1.25 -18.32
C ALA A 86 15.45 2.69 -17.75
N SER A 87 15.64 3.70 -18.61
CA SER A 87 15.81 5.10 -18.25
C SER A 87 14.49 5.81 -17.92
N LEU A 88 13.82 5.40 -16.85
CA LEU A 88 12.74 6.20 -16.24
C LEU A 88 13.36 7.37 -15.46
N ALA A 89 13.94 8.33 -16.19
CA ALA A 89 14.44 9.56 -15.60
C ALA A 89 13.27 10.47 -15.18
N GLY A 90 13.45 11.17 -14.07
CA GLY A 90 12.40 11.92 -13.39
C GLY A 90 12.21 13.33 -13.96
N ARG A 91 11.42 13.46 -15.03
CA ARG A 91 11.03 14.78 -15.55
C ARG A 91 10.12 15.56 -14.61
N GLU A 92 9.27 14.84 -13.88
CA GLU A 92 8.18 15.38 -13.07
C GLU A 92 8.19 14.71 -11.68
N THR A 93 7.96 15.51 -10.63
CA THR A 93 7.79 14.99 -9.25
C THR A 93 6.56 14.09 -9.07
N ASN A 94 5.64 14.10 -10.05
CA ASN A 94 4.38 13.36 -10.05
C ASN A 94 4.15 12.70 -11.41
N ALA A 95 5.18 12.08 -11.98
CA ALA A 95 5.05 11.40 -13.27
C ALA A 95 3.98 10.30 -13.17
N GLY A 96 2.95 10.37 -14.01
CA GLY A 96 1.75 9.56 -13.90
C GLY A 96 2.02 8.07 -14.14
N THR A 97 1.52 7.23 -13.24
CA THR A 97 1.60 5.77 -13.33
C THR A 97 0.21 5.15 -13.19
N THR A 98 -0.03 4.02 -13.86
CA THR A 98 -1.25 3.23 -13.63
C THR A 98 -1.03 1.78 -14.08
N PHE A 99 -1.83 0.86 -13.53
CA PHE A 99 -1.74 -0.56 -13.82
C PHE A 99 -3.11 -1.13 -14.18
N ALA A 100 -3.17 -1.87 -15.29
CA ALA A 100 -4.40 -2.53 -15.74
C ALA A 100 -4.08 -3.78 -16.56
N ASN A 101 -4.86 -4.85 -16.36
CA ASN A 101 -4.80 -6.08 -17.16
C ASN A 101 -3.41 -6.72 -17.27
N GLY A 102 -2.56 -6.54 -16.25
CA GLY A 102 -1.18 -7.05 -16.25
C GLY A 102 -0.16 -6.14 -16.93
N TYR A 103 -0.55 -4.94 -17.36
CA TYR A 103 0.34 -3.95 -17.96
C TYR A 103 0.51 -2.74 -17.03
N LEU A 104 1.75 -2.27 -16.94
CA LEU A 104 2.13 -1.05 -16.21
C LEU A 104 2.39 0.06 -17.22
N PHE A 105 1.63 1.15 -17.09
CA PHE A 105 1.72 2.34 -17.92
C PHE A 105 2.46 3.40 -17.12
N VAL A 106 3.50 3.98 -17.71
CA VAL A 106 4.39 4.94 -17.06
C VAL A 106 4.58 6.14 -17.97
N SER A 107 4.35 7.34 -17.45
CA SER A 107 4.88 8.59 -17.99
C SER A 107 6.32 8.76 -17.52
N SER A 108 7.26 9.01 -18.43
CA SER A 108 8.68 9.23 -18.10
C SER A 108 9.31 10.30 -19.01
N GLU A 109 10.59 10.63 -18.81
CA GLU A 109 11.35 11.43 -19.79
C GLU A 109 11.36 10.80 -21.20
N ALA A 110 11.24 9.48 -21.32
CA ALA A 110 11.18 8.79 -22.61
C ALA A 110 9.78 8.83 -23.27
N GLY A 111 8.80 9.46 -22.61
CA GLY A 111 7.41 9.59 -23.04
C GLY A 111 6.47 8.60 -22.34
N LEU A 112 5.42 8.17 -23.04
CA LEU A 112 4.51 7.14 -22.55
C LEU A 112 5.10 5.76 -22.83
N GLU A 113 5.35 5.00 -21.77
CA GLU A 113 5.90 3.65 -21.81
C GLU A 113 4.89 2.63 -21.27
N ILE A 114 4.84 1.46 -21.88
CA ILE A 114 3.97 0.37 -21.42
C ILE A 114 4.80 -0.91 -21.28
N PHE A 115 4.78 -1.47 -20.07
CA PHE A 115 5.49 -2.69 -19.70
C PHE A 115 4.51 -3.83 -19.46
N ASP A 116 4.80 -5.03 -19.97
CA ASP A 116 4.07 -6.26 -19.67
C ASP A 116 4.63 -6.88 -18.38
N LEU A 117 3.79 -6.96 -17.35
CA LEU A 117 4.10 -7.55 -16.05
C LEU A 117 3.51 -8.95 -15.87
N ARG A 118 2.76 -9.49 -16.84
CA ARG A 118 2.00 -10.76 -16.67
C ARG A 118 2.88 -11.98 -16.40
N ASN A 119 4.14 -11.93 -16.82
CA ASN A 119 5.15 -12.98 -16.60
C ASN A 119 6.22 -12.59 -15.56
N VAL A 120 6.08 -11.43 -14.93
CA VAL A 120 6.96 -10.96 -13.85
C VAL A 120 6.56 -11.63 -12.55
N ARG A 121 7.54 -12.04 -11.76
CA ARG A 121 7.36 -12.70 -10.45
C ARG A 121 8.58 -12.43 -9.58
N ALA A 122 8.42 -12.50 -8.25
CA ALA A 122 9.55 -12.45 -7.32
C ALA A 122 10.60 -13.50 -7.73
N GLY A 123 11.87 -13.10 -7.81
CA GLY A 123 12.98 -13.96 -8.27
C GLY A 123 12.94 -14.42 -9.73
N GLY A 124 12.03 -13.93 -10.58
CA GLY A 124 11.79 -14.47 -11.94
C GLY A 124 12.20 -13.58 -13.11
N ASN A 125 11.29 -13.42 -14.08
CA ASN A 125 11.53 -12.69 -15.32
C ASN A 125 11.36 -11.18 -15.12
N ALA A 126 12.16 -10.40 -15.85
CA ALA A 126 12.07 -8.94 -15.92
C ALA A 126 10.80 -8.45 -16.65
N PRO A 127 10.33 -7.23 -16.38
CA PRO A 127 9.28 -6.58 -17.15
C PRO A 127 9.70 -6.39 -18.61
N ILE A 128 8.76 -6.58 -19.54
CA ILE A 128 9.03 -6.44 -20.98
C ILE A 128 8.45 -5.12 -21.47
N LEU A 129 9.30 -4.21 -21.97
CA LEU A 129 8.83 -3.00 -22.66
C LEU A 129 8.07 -3.38 -23.94
N VAL A 130 6.78 -3.08 -23.99
CA VAL A 130 5.89 -3.39 -25.12
C VAL A 130 5.88 -2.25 -26.14
N THR A 131 5.88 -1.01 -25.66
CA THR A 131 5.91 0.19 -26.50
C THR A 131 6.46 1.38 -25.74
N ARG A 132 6.98 2.36 -26.48
CA ARG A 132 7.41 3.67 -26.01
C ARG A 132 7.00 4.72 -27.04
N ARG A 133 6.21 5.71 -26.63
CA ARG A 133 5.80 6.85 -27.47
C ARG A 133 6.37 8.14 -26.90
N ALA A 134 7.48 8.59 -27.49
CA ALA A 134 8.21 9.79 -27.11
C ALA A 134 7.35 11.07 -27.22
N GLY A 135 7.63 12.06 -26.36
CA GLY A 135 6.95 13.36 -26.33
C GLY A 135 5.56 13.36 -25.68
N LEU A 136 5.11 12.21 -25.17
CA LEU A 136 3.87 12.09 -24.42
C LEU A 136 4.17 12.05 -22.92
N HIS A 137 3.91 13.14 -22.22
CA HIS A 137 4.16 13.27 -20.79
C HIS A 137 2.83 13.56 -20.08
N TYR A 138 2.56 12.83 -19.00
CA TYR A 138 1.30 12.89 -18.26
C TYR A 138 1.58 12.83 -16.76
N ARG A 139 0.96 13.71 -15.98
CA ARG A 139 1.06 13.71 -14.51
C ARG A 139 0.10 12.74 -13.83
N LYS A 140 -0.93 12.30 -14.57
CA LYS A 140 -1.89 11.27 -14.14
C LYS A 140 -2.20 10.39 -15.33
N LEU A 141 -2.17 9.09 -15.10
CA LEU A 141 -2.67 8.08 -16.02
C LEU A 141 -3.80 7.31 -15.33
N ILE A 142 -4.84 6.96 -16.07
CA ILE A 142 -5.93 6.07 -15.63
C ILE A 142 -6.35 5.18 -16.80
N VAL A 143 -6.79 3.95 -16.53
CA VAL A 143 -7.25 3.01 -17.55
C VAL A 143 -8.66 2.51 -17.23
N ASN A 144 -9.50 2.43 -18.25
CA ASN A 144 -10.77 1.71 -18.20
C ASN A 144 -10.92 0.88 -19.49
N GLY A 145 -10.87 -0.46 -19.35
CA GLY A 145 -10.93 -1.39 -20.47
C GLY A 145 -9.83 -1.12 -21.52
N ASN A 146 -10.24 -0.74 -22.72
CA ASN A 146 -9.34 -0.43 -23.85
C ASN A 146 -9.04 1.07 -24.02
N LEU A 147 -9.36 1.90 -23.02
CA LEU A 147 -9.08 3.33 -23.00
C LEU A 147 -8.08 3.66 -21.90
N LEU A 148 -7.04 4.41 -22.27
CA LEU A 148 -6.11 5.09 -21.35
C LEU A 148 -6.40 6.59 -21.44
N ALA A 149 -6.64 7.26 -20.30
CA ALA A 149 -6.67 8.71 -20.24
C ALA A 149 -5.38 9.22 -19.57
N GLY A 150 -4.78 10.25 -20.18
CA GLY A 150 -3.61 10.95 -19.67
C GLY A 150 -3.92 12.43 -19.44
N LEU A 151 -3.66 12.92 -18.22
CA LEU A 151 -3.77 14.33 -17.90
C LEU A 151 -2.46 15.05 -18.27
N TYR A 152 -2.49 15.77 -19.39
CA TYR A 152 -1.31 16.40 -20.00
C TYR A 152 -0.97 17.72 -19.30
N PRO A 153 0.17 17.84 -18.60
CA PRO A 153 0.62 19.12 -18.07
C PRO A 153 1.09 20.06 -19.19
N LEU A 154 0.56 21.29 -19.24
CA LEU A 154 1.17 22.37 -20.04
C LEU A 154 2.38 23.01 -19.32
N TYR A 155 2.46 22.81 -18.00
CA TYR A 155 3.60 23.10 -17.13
C TYR A 155 3.74 21.95 -16.13
N ASP A 156 4.96 21.63 -15.68
CA ASP A 156 5.32 20.48 -14.83
C ASP A 156 4.73 20.50 -13.39
N ILE A 157 3.69 21.30 -13.16
CA ILE A 157 3.14 21.69 -11.88
C ILE A 157 1.60 21.58 -11.95
N PRO A 158 0.89 21.07 -10.92
CA PRO A 158 -0.57 21.10 -10.87
C PRO A 158 -1.11 22.54 -10.93
N CYS A 159 -2.35 22.70 -11.41
CA CYS A 159 -2.99 24.02 -11.50
C CYS A 159 -3.27 24.66 -10.12
N TYR A 160 -3.26 23.85 -9.07
CA TYR A 160 -3.58 24.23 -7.70
C TYR A 160 -2.54 23.68 -6.72
N PRO A 161 -2.19 24.40 -5.63
CA PRO A 161 -2.62 25.75 -5.25
C PRO A 161 -1.63 26.82 -5.74
N PHE A 162 -2.11 27.75 -6.58
CA PHE A 162 -1.43 29.03 -6.79
C PHE A 162 -2.36 30.19 -6.43
N PRO A 163 -2.43 30.58 -5.15
CA PRO A 163 -3.34 31.65 -4.69
C PRO A 163 -3.02 33.05 -5.27
N ASN A 164 -1.92 33.21 -6.02
CA ASN A 164 -1.40 34.50 -6.47
C ASN A 164 -0.89 34.55 -7.93
N LEU A 165 -1.22 33.58 -8.79
CA LEU A 165 -0.80 33.64 -10.21
C LEU A 165 -1.93 34.03 -11.16
N THR A 166 -1.65 35.04 -11.98
CA THR A 166 -2.45 35.48 -13.14
C THR A 166 -2.22 34.63 -14.39
N LEU A 167 -1.47 33.54 -14.28
CA LEU A 167 -1.18 32.63 -15.39
C LEU A 167 -2.37 31.65 -15.56
N PRO A 168 -2.99 31.58 -16.75
CA PRO A 168 -4.05 30.62 -17.01
C PRO A 168 -3.48 29.20 -17.02
N CYS A 169 -3.94 28.34 -16.11
CA CYS A 169 -3.58 26.92 -16.17
C CYS A 169 -4.42 26.22 -17.25
N SER A 170 -3.97 26.31 -18.50
CA SER A 170 -4.53 25.48 -19.57
C SER A 170 -3.90 24.09 -19.50
N ASN A 171 -4.70 23.03 -19.60
CA ASN A 171 -4.21 21.66 -19.78
C ASN A 171 -5.21 20.83 -20.59
N SER A 172 -4.96 19.53 -20.79
CA SER A 172 -5.87 18.66 -21.52
C SER A 172 -5.92 17.24 -20.95
N VAL A 173 -7.03 16.54 -21.19
CA VAL A 173 -7.14 15.10 -20.98
C VAL A 173 -7.09 14.42 -22.34
N ASP A 174 -5.98 13.75 -22.63
CA ASP A 174 -5.81 12.96 -23.84
C ASP A 174 -6.39 11.56 -23.65
N LEU A 175 -7.14 11.07 -24.64
CA LEU A 175 -7.72 9.73 -24.65
C LEU A 175 -7.04 8.86 -25.71
N PHE A 176 -6.48 7.73 -25.29
CA PHE A 176 -5.81 6.76 -26.16
C PHE A 176 -6.62 5.47 -26.28
N SER A 177 -6.64 4.89 -27.48
CA SER A 177 -6.95 3.48 -27.65
C SER A 177 -5.74 2.66 -27.24
N ILE A 178 -5.92 1.75 -26.30
CA ILE A 178 -4.93 0.74 -25.93
C ILE A 178 -5.37 -0.66 -26.40
N THR A 179 -6.35 -0.74 -27.30
CA THR A 179 -6.79 -2.00 -27.96
C THR A 179 -5.62 -2.77 -28.60
N THR A 180 -4.60 -2.05 -29.06
CA THR A 180 -3.31 -2.61 -29.51
C THR A 180 -2.19 -1.98 -28.70
N ILE A 181 -1.79 -2.63 -27.60
CA ILE A 181 -0.84 -2.06 -26.62
C ILE A 181 0.55 -1.75 -27.22
N SER A 182 0.96 -2.44 -28.30
CA SER A 182 2.20 -2.10 -29.01
C SER A 182 2.16 -0.77 -29.77
N ASN A 183 0.96 -0.25 -30.08
CA ASN A 183 0.77 1.01 -30.81
C ASN A 183 -0.47 1.77 -30.28
N PRO A 184 -0.40 2.38 -29.09
CA PRO A 184 -1.51 3.11 -28.51
C PRO A 184 -1.78 4.40 -29.28
N THR A 185 -2.98 4.57 -29.81
CA THR A 185 -3.34 5.68 -30.70
C THR A 185 -4.12 6.75 -29.95
N LEU A 186 -3.72 8.03 -30.08
CA LEU A 186 -4.52 9.15 -29.59
C LEU A 186 -5.85 9.19 -30.37
N ILE A 187 -6.98 9.12 -29.66
CA ILE A 187 -8.33 9.15 -30.21
C ILE A 187 -8.89 10.58 -30.16
N SER A 188 -8.75 11.25 -29.02
CA SER A 188 -9.33 12.57 -28.75
C SER A 188 -8.52 13.27 -27.67
N SER A 189 -8.68 14.59 -27.56
CA SER A 189 -8.14 15.38 -26.46
C SER A 189 -9.22 16.35 -25.99
N ILE A 190 -9.44 16.41 -24.67
CA ILE A 190 -10.40 17.30 -24.03
C ILE A 190 -9.60 18.47 -23.45
N PRO A 191 -9.59 19.64 -24.10
CA PRO A 191 -8.91 20.82 -23.56
C PRO A 191 -9.70 21.41 -22.39
N THR A 192 -8.99 22.06 -21.47
CA THR A 192 -9.62 22.94 -20.48
C THR A 192 -10.39 24.08 -21.16
N PRO A 193 -11.53 24.51 -20.62
CA PRO A 193 -12.21 25.71 -21.08
C PRO A 193 -11.27 26.94 -21.05
N PRO A 194 -11.44 27.93 -21.94
CA PRO A 194 -10.54 29.09 -22.05
C PRO A 194 -10.59 30.10 -20.88
N ALA A 195 -11.09 29.69 -19.71
CA ALA A 195 -11.20 30.48 -18.50
C ALA A 195 -10.45 29.79 -17.33
N THR A 196 -9.15 30.07 -17.23
CA THR A 196 -8.20 29.94 -16.08
C THR A 196 -8.12 28.65 -15.24
N ILE A 197 -9.18 27.86 -15.09
CA ILE A 197 -9.27 26.71 -14.18
C ILE A 197 -8.95 25.43 -14.95
N GLY A 198 -7.70 24.98 -14.84
CA GLY A 198 -7.31 23.71 -15.44
C GLY A 198 -7.90 22.50 -14.70
N PHE A 199 -7.74 21.31 -15.28
CA PHE A 199 -8.05 20.08 -14.55
C PHE A 199 -7.01 19.87 -13.44
N ASN A 200 -7.44 19.36 -12.29
CA ASN A 200 -6.62 18.97 -11.13
C ASN A 200 -6.36 17.47 -11.07
N ASP A 201 -7.37 16.64 -11.37
CA ASP A 201 -7.21 15.19 -11.45
C ASP A 201 -8.25 14.59 -12.42
N ILE A 202 -8.06 13.32 -12.77
CA ILE A 202 -8.97 12.52 -13.60
C ILE A 202 -9.22 11.16 -12.96
N SER A 203 -10.44 10.64 -13.12
CA SER A 203 -10.74 9.23 -12.84
C SER A 203 -11.81 8.68 -13.79
N PHE A 204 -11.94 7.36 -13.86
CA PHE A 204 -13.06 6.70 -14.54
C PHE A 204 -14.09 6.22 -13.50
N ASN A 205 -15.36 6.18 -13.91
CA ASN A 205 -16.44 5.62 -13.10
C ASN A 205 -17.63 5.19 -13.98
N PHE A 206 -18.05 3.91 -13.95
CA PHE A 206 -19.13 3.36 -14.79
C PHE A 206 -19.07 3.72 -16.31
N ASN A 207 -17.88 3.86 -16.90
CA ASN A 207 -17.66 4.37 -18.27
C ASN A 207 -17.98 5.86 -18.50
N PHE A 208 -17.92 6.67 -17.46
CA PHE A 208 -17.73 8.12 -17.55
C PHE A 208 -16.29 8.47 -17.21
N LEU A 209 -15.74 9.49 -17.90
CA LEU A 209 -14.53 10.16 -17.47
C LEU A 209 -14.95 11.31 -16.55
N LEU A 210 -14.42 11.30 -15.33
CA LEU A 210 -14.56 12.38 -14.36
C LEU A 210 -13.33 13.28 -14.46
N THR A 211 -13.54 14.60 -14.53
CA THR A 211 -12.48 15.60 -14.42
C THR A 211 -12.71 16.45 -13.19
N LEU A 212 -11.66 16.71 -12.41
CA LEU A 212 -11.74 17.56 -11.23
C LEU A 212 -11.20 18.95 -11.55
N HIS A 213 -11.85 19.98 -11.04
CA HIS A 213 -11.40 21.37 -11.07
C HIS A 213 -11.36 21.92 -9.63
N ASP A 214 -10.92 23.16 -9.45
CA ASP A 214 -10.89 23.84 -8.15
C ASP A 214 -12.28 23.96 -7.51
N ASP A 215 -13.30 24.25 -8.32
CA ASP A 215 -14.66 24.57 -7.89
C ASP A 215 -15.72 23.55 -8.32
N ARG A 216 -15.42 22.67 -9.29
CA ARG A 216 -16.42 21.76 -9.89
C ARG A 216 -15.90 20.39 -10.30
N ILE A 217 -16.82 19.47 -10.55
CA ILE A 217 -16.58 18.16 -11.17
C ILE A 217 -17.19 18.15 -12.57
N GLY A 218 -16.41 17.84 -13.60
CA GLY A 218 -16.89 17.59 -14.96
C GLY A 218 -17.16 16.10 -15.19
N VAL A 219 -18.28 15.76 -15.81
CA VAL A 219 -18.65 14.38 -16.18
C VAL A 219 -18.77 14.26 -17.69
N TYR A 220 -17.86 13.49 -18.29
CA TYR A 220 -17.82 13.24 -19.73
C TYR A 220 -18.32 11.84 -20.04
N ASN A 221 -19.36 11.76 -20.88
CA ASN A 221 -19.76 10.52 -21.51
C ASN A 221 -18.73 10.16 -22.61
N ILE A 222 -18.05 9.03 -22.42
CA ILE A 222 -17.02 8.49 -23.32
C ILE A 222 -17.49 7.25 -24.08
N SER A 223 -18.80 6.99 -24.14
CA SER A 223 -19.40 5.92 -24.97
C SER A 223 -18.99 6.03 -26.45
N ASN A 224 -18.70 7.25 -26.91
CA ASN A 224 -17.93 7.51 -28.11
C ASN A 224 -16.64 8.28 -27.75
N PRO A 225 -15.49 7.60 -27.57
CA PRO A 225 -14.26 8.26 -27.14
C PRO A 225 -13.65 9.19 -28.19
N PHE A 226 -14.09 9.13 -29.46
CA PHE A 226 -13.70 10.06 -30.54
C PHE A 226 -14.33 11.45 -30.37
N ALA A 227 -15.46 11.54 -29.66
CA ALA A 227 -16.13 12.80 -29.35
C ALA A 227 -16.71 12.75 -27.93
N PRO A 228 -15.87 12.84 -26.88
CA PRO A 228 -16.33 12.87 -25.50
C PRO A 228 -17.30 14.03 -25.28
N GLN A 229 -18.45 13.75 -24.67
CA GLN A 229 -19.46 14.78 -24.43
C GLN A 229 -19.51 15.11 -22.94
N LEU A 230 -19.25 16.38 -22.59
CA LEU A 230 -19.57 16.91 -21.27
C LEU A 230 -21.09 16.86 -21.10
N ILE A 231 -21.58 16.01 -20.21
CA ILE A 231 -23.02 15.84 -19.97
C ILE A 231 -23.49 16.51 -18.67
N PHE A 232 -22.58 16.71 -17.72
CA PHE A 232 -22.89 17.29 -16.43
C PHE A 232 -21.66 17.99 -15.85
N THR A 233 -21.89 19.12 -15.18
CA THR A 233 -20.89 19.86 -14.43
C THR A 233 -21.47 20.18 -13.07
N GLU A 234 -20.78 19.79 -12.01
CA GLU A 234 -21.26 19.87 -10.64
C GLU A 234 -20.44 20.89 -9.86
N GLU A 235 -21.00 22.09 -9.70
CA GLU A 235 -20.37 23.25 -9.03
C GLU A 235 -20.79 23.36 -7.56
N SER A 236 -21.91 22.74 -7.15
CA SER A 236 -22.48 22.90 -5.81
C SER A 236 -21.76 22.10 -4.73
N LEU A 237 -21.03 21.06 -5.14
CA LEU A 237 -20.30 20.16 -4.24
C LEU A 237 -18.94 20.73 -3.77
N GLY A 238 -18.47 21.77 -4.45
CA GLY A 238 -17.10 22.27 -4.33
C GLY A 238 -16.11 21.30 -4.96
N GLY A 239 -15.19 21.82 -5.75
CA GLY A 239 -14.11 21.05 -6.36
C GLY A 239 -13.07 20.56 -5.36
N GLY A 240 -11.94 20.13 -5.90
CA GLY A 240 -10.88 19.52 -5.13
C GLY A 240 -9.58 19.35 -5.91
N LYS A 241 -8.64 18.62 -5.31
CA LYS A 241 -7.30 18.39 -5.84
C LYS A 241 -7.13 17.02 -6.49
N TRP A 242 -7.80 16.01 -5.96
CA TRP A 242 -7.62 14.61 -6.34
C TRP A 242 -8.91 13.80 -6.19
N PHE A 243 -9.01 12.72 -6.96
CA PHE A 243 -10.10 11.75 -6.90
C PHE A 243 -9.67 10.44 -6.22
N ILE A 244 -10.67 9.75 -5.67
CA ILE A 244 -10.64 8.30 -5.45
C ILE A 244 -11.92 7.74 -6.07
N THR A 245 -11.84 6.66 -6.84
CA THR A 245 -13.03 5.92 -7.30
C THR A 245 -12.82 4.44 -7.11
N ASN A 246 -13.92 3.69 -7.02
CA ASN A 246 -13.92 2.21 -7.14
C ASN A 246 -14.28 1.75 -8.56
N ASN A 247 -14.27 2.66 -9.54
CA ASN A 247 -14.79 2.50 -10.90
C ASN A 247 -16.28 2.13 -11.02
N THR A 248 -17.02 2.00 -9.91
CA THR A 248 -18.46 1.75 -9.86
C THR A 248 -19.21 2.96 -9.30
N ASP A 249 -19.82 2.90 -8.12
CA ASP A 249 -20.66 3.97 -7.58
C ASP A 249 -19.97 4.92 -6.59
N PHE A 250 -18.75 4.61 -6.13
CA PHE A 250 -18.04 5.42 -5.14
C PHE A 250 -17.15 6.49 -5.80
N VAL A 251 -17.32 7.75 -5.39
CA VAL A 251 -16.41 8.85 -5.74
C VAL A 251 -16.05 9.64 -4.49
N GLY A 252 -14.77 9.61 -4.12
CA GLY A 252 -14.17 10.52 -3.16
C GLY A 252 -13.53 11.71 -3.87
N VAL A 253 -13.78 12.93 -3.39
CA VAL A 253 -13.15 14.17 -3.84
C VAL A 253 -12.38 14.77 -2.68
N GLY A 254 -11.06 14.84 -2.84
CA GLY A 254 -10.15 15.26 -1.79
C GLY A 254 -9.64 16.68 -1.92
N THR A 255 -9.36 17.28 -0.77
CA THR A 255 -8.66 18.55 -0.59
C THR A 255 -7.57 18.34 0.48
N ASP A 256 -6.90 19.40 0.93
CA ASP A 256 -5.93 19.27 2.02
C ASP A 256 -6.58 18.84 3.34
N GLN A 257 -7.79 19.33 3.65
CA GLN A 257 -8.40 19.17 4.98
C GLN A 257 -9.62 18.26 5.01
N VAL A 258 -10.26 18.04 3.86
CA VAL A 258 -11.50 17.27 3.75
C VAL A 258 -11.53 16.35 2.55
N ILE A 259 -12.23 15.22 2.70
CA ILE A 259 -12.59 14.29 1.64
C ILE A 259 -14.12 14.21 1.62
N ARG A 260 -14.73 14.60 0.50
CA ARG A 260 -16.17 14.49 0.30
C ARG A 260 -16.46 13.20 -0.46
N ILE A 261 -17.34 12.37 0.07
CA ILE A 261 -17.71 11.08 -0.52
C ILE A 261 -19.10 11.17 -1.11
N TYR A 262 -19.21 10.73 -2.35
CA TYR A 262 -20.43 10.72 -3.15
C TYR A 262 -20.74 9.32 -3.66
N ARG A 263 -22.04 9.04 -3.79
CA ARG A 263 -22.56 7.97 -4.61
C ARG A 263 -22.90 8.53 -5.99
N PHE A 264 -22.20 8.09 -7.02
CA PHE A 264 -22.42 8.51 -8.39
C PHE A 264 -23.47 7.61 -9.06
N ASN A 265 -24.55 8.22 -9.57
CA ASN A 265 -25.59 7.51 -10.31
C ASN A 265 -25.35 7.68 -11.83
N PRO A 266 -24.93 6.61 -12.55
CA PRO A 266 -24.58 6.70 -13.97
C PRO A 266 -25.77 6.95 -14.89
N GLN A 267 -27.01 6.67 -14.45
CA GLN A 267 -28.22 6.89 -15.27
C GLN A 267 -28.52 8.38 -15.46
N PHE A 268 -28.15 9.22 -14.49
CA PHE A 268 -28.45 10.65 -14.48
C PHE A 268 -27.21 11.54 -14.34
N ALA A 269 -26.02 10.94 -14.21
CA ALA A 269 -24.76 11.61 -13.86
C ALA A 269 -24.80 12.42 -12.55
N ILE A 270 -25.71 12.08 -11.63
CA ILE A 270 -25.91 12.78 -10.36
C ILE A 270 -25.01 12.21 -9.27
N PHE A 271 -24.38 13.10 -8.50
CA PHE A 271 -23.66 12.78 -7.28
C PHE A 271 -24.58 12.97 -6.06
N THR A 272 -24.76 11.92 -5.26
CA THR A 272 -25.48 12.00 -3.98
C THR A 272 -24.45 12.07 -2.85
N PRO A 273 -24.43 13.11 -1.99
CA PRO A 273 -23.54 13.15 -0.83
C PRO A 273 -23.80 11.94 0.09
N VAL A 274 -22.73 11.22 0.43
CA VAL A 274 -22.76 10.08 1.36
C VAL A 274 -22.08 10.47 2.67
N ARG A 275 -20.92 11.14 2.60
CA ARG A 275 -20.14 11.47 3.79
C ARG A 275 -19.18 12.64 3.58
N LEU A 276 -18.88 13.32 4.69
CA LEU A 276 -17.76 14.25 4.79
C LEU A 276 -16.75 13.66 5.78
N LEU A 277 -15.50 13.54 5.33
CA LEU A 277 -14.37 13.17 6.18
C LEU A 277 -13.48 14.41 6.33
N THR A 278 -13.02 14.67 7.54
CA THR A 278 -12.17 15.83 7.86
C THR A 278 -11.00 15.38 8.71
N ILE A 279 -9.84 16.01 8.56
CA ILE A 279 -8.77 15.87 9.55
C ILE A 279 -9.30 16.34 10.91
N PRO A 280 -9.06 15.63 12.03
CA PRO A 280 -9.51 16.10 13.34
C PRO A 280 -8.72 17.34 13.76
N PHE A 281 -9.41 18.30 14.38
CA PHE A 281 -8.80 19.51 14.93
C PHE A 281 -7.75 19.24 16.04
N TYR A 282 -7.78 18.06 16.65
CA TYR A 282 -6.85 17.63 17.70
C TYR A 282 -5.62 16.89 17.14
N LEU A 283 -5.61 16.53 15.85
CA LEU A 283 -4.43 15.96 15.23
C LEU A 283 -3.47 17.12 14.94
N THR A 284 -2.51 17.33 15.83
CA THR A 284 -1.51 18.38 15.75
C THR A 284 -0.12 17.80 15.98
N ILE A 285 0.84 18.26 15.19
CA ILE A 285 2.25 17.90 15.33
C ILE A 285 3.00 18.93 16.19
N ASP A 286 3.92 18.46 17.04
CA ASP A 286 4.71 19.28 18.00
C ASP A 286 5.47 20.47 17.38
N ARG A 287 5.62 20.50 16.06
CA ARG A 287 6.43 21.50 15.33
C ARG A 287 5.61 22.65 14.72
N GLY A 288 4.28 22.61 14.82
CA GLY A 288 3.40 23.69 14.32
C GLY A 288 3.38 23.88 12.80
N ASN A 289 3.87 22.89 12.03
CA ASN A 289 3.68 22.86 10.58
C ASN A 289 2.23 22.42 10.26
N ASP A 290 1.74 22.80 9.08
CA ASP A 290 0.42 22.36 8.61
C ASP A 290 0.42 20.87 8.26
N ILE A 291 -0.71 20.21 8.49
CA ILE A 291 -0.96 18.84 8.04
C ILE A 291 -2.07 18.81 6.99
N ARG A 292 -2.04 17.82 6.08
CA ARG A 292 -3.05 17.62 5.05
C ARG A 292 -3.26 16.14 4.71
N PHE A 293 -4.35 15.79 4.03
CA PHE A 293 -4.47 14.50 3.37
C PHE A 293 -3.50 14.43 2.18
N HIS A 294 -2.75 13.33 2.09
CA HIS A 294 -1.90 13.04 0.93
C HIS A 294 -2.75 12.96 -0.35
N PRO A 295 -2.28 13.45 -1.50
CA PRO A 295 -3.04 13.43 -2.77
C PRO A 295 -3.18 12.05 -3.44
N GLN A 296 -3.02 10.98 -2.66
CA GLN A 296 -3.17 9.59 -3.09
C GLN A 296 -3.80 8.80 -1.96
N ALA A 297 -4.77 7.96 -2.32
CA ALA A 297 -5.55 7.14 -1.42
C ALA A 297 -6.12 5.95 -2.19
N PHE A 298 -6.56 4.92 -1.48
CA PHE A 298 -6.94 3.64 -2.06
C PHE A 298 -8.32 3.20 -1.60
N TYR A 299 -9.09 2.63 -2.51
CA TYR A 299 -10.37 2.00 -2.20
C TYR A 299 -10.23 0.48 -2.30
N ASP A 300 -10.24 -0.19 -1.16
CA ASP A 300 -10.22 -1.64 -1.02
C ASP A 300 -11.64 -2.19 -1.25
N GLU A 301 -12.02 -2.29 -2.52
CA GLU A 301 -13.37 -2.71 -2.94
C GLU A 301 -13.86 -4.04 -2.32
N PRO A 302 -13.05 -5.12 -2.24
CA PRO A 302 -13.47 -6.38 -1.62
C PRO A 302 -13.92 -6.25 -0.16
N ASN A 303 -13.40 -5.26 0.56
CA ASN A 303 -13.70 -5.03 1.98
C ASN A 303 -14.41 -3.69 2.21
N ALA A 304 -14.85 -3.01 1.14
CA ALA A 304 -15.42 -1.67 1.15
C ALA A 304 -14.71 -0.69 2.11
N ARG A 305 -13.38 -0.54 1.99
CA ARG A 305 -12.61 0.43 2.79
C ARG A 305 -12.01 1.54 1.95
N LEU A 306 -12.03 2.76 2.48
CA LEU A 306 -11.17 3.85 2.03
C LEU A 306 -9.94 3.95 2.95
N ILE A 307 -8.75 3.95 2.36
CA ILE A 307 -7.47 4.10 3.05
C ILE A 307 -6.81 5.39 2.55
N THR A 308 -6.50 6.30 3.46
CA THR A 308 -5.83 7.57 3.16
C THR A 308 -4.61 7.74 4.06
N LEU A 309 -3.74 8.67 3.66
CA LEU A 309 -2.62 9.14 4.49
C LEU A 309 -2.87 10.60 4.87
N ILE A 310 -2.41 10.97 6.06
CA ILE A 310 -2.26 12.36 6.50
C ILE A 310 -0.77 12.65 6.58
N GLU A 311 -0.33 13.77 6.02
CA GLU A 311 1.06 14.20 5.94
C GLU A 311 1.29 15.58 6.56
N GLU A 312 2.47 15.81 7.10
CA GLU A 312 3.03 17.12 7.41
C GLU A 312 3.53 17.77 6.12
N ILE A 313 3.21 19.05 5.95
CA ILE A 313 3.70 19.87 4.83
C ILE A 313 5.03 20.48 5.23
N ASN A 314 6.06 20.32 4.39
CA ASN A 314 7.32 21.05 4.57
C ASN A 314 7.06 22.56 4.31
N PRO A 315 7.25 23.46 5.30
CA PRO A 315 6.89 24.87 5.14
C PRO A 315 7.76 25.62 4.13
N MET A 316 8.93 25.08 3.75
CA MET A 316 9.83 25.67 2.75
C MET A 316 9.57 25.18 1.32
N THR A 317 9.11 23.93 1.15
CA THR A 317 8.96 23.31 -0.19
C THR A 317 7.51 23.03 -0.57
N LEU A 318 6.56 23.10 0.37
CA LEU A 318 5.13 22.74 0.23
C LEU A 318 4.86 21.28 -0.21
N LYS A 319 5.92 20.47 -0.32
CA LYS A 319 5.88 19.03 -0.56
C LYS A 319 5.49 18.28 0.72
N PRO A 320 5.06 17.01 0.60
CA PRO A 320 5.05 16.09 1.72
C PRO A 320 6.40 16.14 2.46
N ALA A 321 6.39 16.22 3.79
CA ALA A 321 7.58 16.11 4.64
C ALA A 321 7.63 14.75 5.32
N ARG A 322 6.50 14.36 5.91
CA ARG A 322 6.32 13.08 6.59
C ARG A 322 4.87 12.67 6.62
N THR A 323 4.61 11.38 6.67
CA THR A 323 3.30 10.86 7.06
C THR A 323 3.14 11.07 8.56
N VAL A 324 2.01 11.64 8.97
CA VAL A 324 1.61 11.81 10.36
C VAL A 324 0.73 10.64 10.80
N ALA A 325 -0.16 10.15 9.92
CA ALA A 325 -1.01 9.00 10.21
C ALA A 325 -1.57 8.35 8.94
N PHE A 326 -2.14 7.15 9.08
CA PHE A 326 -3.14 6.61 8.16
C PHE A 326 -4.55 6.90 8.71
N ASP A 327 -5.54 7.01 7.83
CA ASP A 327 -6.95 6.99 8.21
C ASP A 327 -7.67 5.92 7.38
N VAL A 328 -8.39 5.01 8.04
CA VAL A 328 -9.00 3.82 7.44
C VAL A 328 -10.50 3.82 7.72
N PHE A 329 -11.28 4.13 6.69
CA PHE A 329 -12.73 4.20 6.76
C PHE A 329 -13.35 2.91 6.23
N ASP A 330 -13.70 2.01 7.15
CA ASP A 330 -14.48 0.81 6.85
C ASP A 330 -15.97 1.15 6.69
N PHE A 331 -16.52 0.96 5.48
CA PHE A 331 -17.94 1.19 5.18
C PHE A 331 -18.83 -0.04 5.40
N THR A 332 -18.28 -1.20 5.80
CA THR A 332 -19.05 -2.38 6.22
C THR A 332 -19.55 -2.25 7.66
N VAL A 333 -18.86 -1.47 8.48
CA VAL A 333 -19.22 -1.17 9.88
C VAL A 333 -20.11 0.07 9.95
N ILE A 334 -21.12 0.07 10.83
CA ILE A 334 -21.92 1.27 11.14
C ILE A 334 -21.03 2.26 11.89
N GLN A 335 -20.49 3.25 11.19
CA GLN A 335 -19.74 4.33 11.79
C GLN A 335 -20.67 5.50 12.15
N TYR A 336 -20.87 5.76 13.45
CA TYR A 336 -21.67 6.91 13.88
C TYR A 336 -20.90 8.22 13.69
N GLU A 337 -21.63 9.30 13.40
CA GLU A 337 -21.05 10.64 13.35
C GLU A 337 -20.49 11.01 14.74
N GLY A 338 -19.20 11.29 14.81
CA GLY A 338 -18.49 11.58 16.07
C GLY A 338 -17.96 10.36 16.84
N SER A 339 -18.33 9.12 16.50
CA SER A 339 -17.71 7.92 17.10
C SER A 339 -16.41 7.58 16.37
N ALA A 340 -15.36 8.35 16.65
CA ALA A 340 -14.06 8.16 16.04
C ALA A 340 -13.29 6.97 16.66
N GLU A 341 -13.59 5.74 16.22
CA GLU A 341 -12.54 4.72 16.08
C GLU A 341 -11.69 5.07 14.85
N ARG A 342 -11.02 6.22 14.94
CA ARG A 342 -10.02 6.66 13.98
C ARG A 342 -8.67 6.37 14.61
N ILE A 343 -7.94 5.49 13.96
CA ILE A 343 -6.73 4.90 14.50
C ILE A 343 -5.55 5.72 13.97
N TYR A 344 -5.09 6.68 14.78
CA TYR A 344 -3.90 7.48 14.50
C TYR A 344 -2.65 6.75 15.00
N GLU A 345 -1.63 6.66 14.14
CA GLU A 345 -0.31 6.15 14.52
C GLU A 345 0.56 7.27 15.09
N ASP A 346 1.26 7.02 16.19
CA ASP A 346 2.49 7.74 16.50
C ASP A 346 3.62 7.19 15.62
N MET A 347 3.95 7.91 14.55
CA MET A 347 5.15 7.64 13.76
C MET A 347 6.41 7.77 14.63
N THR A 348 7.19 6.70 14.72
CA THR A 348 8.44 6.71 15.51
C THR A 348 9.42 7.76 14.98
N PRO A 349 9.96 8.65 15.84
CA PRO A 349 10.68 9.86 15.42
C PRO A 349 12.11 9.63 14.88
N THR A 350 12.42 8.41 14.42
CA THR A 350 13.78 7.97 14.07
C THR A 350 13.79 6.90 12.99
N LEU A 351 13.69 7.32 11.73
CA LEU A 351 14.45 6.82 10.56
C LEU A 351 14.35 7.92 9.47
N THR A 352 15.30 7.98 8.54
CA THR A 352 15.63 9.25 7.84
C THR A 352 14.63 9.74 6.80
N ASP A 353 13.61 8.97 6.48
CA ASP A 353 12.57 9.35 5.52
C ASP A 353 11.18 8.87 5.96
N GLU A 354 10.23 9.80 5.90
CA GLU A 354 8.88 9.63 6.43
C GLU A 354 7.79 9.90 5.38
N VAL A 355 8.13 10.33 4.15
CA VAL A 355 7.14 10.51 3.08
C VAL A 355 6.63 9.12 2.65
N LYS A 356 5.34 8.97 2.39
CA LYS A 356 4.76 7.67 1.97
C LYS A 356 3.75 7.88 0.84
N TYR A 357 4.06 7.31 -0.31
CA TYR A 357 3.22 7.34 -1.51
C TYR A 357 2.41 6.06 -1.68
N SER A 358 1.32 6.19 -2.44
CA SER A 358 0.56 5.09 -3.06
C SER A 358 0.18 3.97 -2.09
N PRO A 359 -0.74 4.24 -1.13
CA PRO A 359 -1.21 3.21 -0.23
C PRO A 359 -1.92 2.11 -1.02
N LEU A 360 -1.69 0.85 -0.65
CA LEU A 360 -2.31 -0.32 -1.28
C LEU A 360 -2.67 -1.34 -0.21
N ALA A 361 -3.95 -1.67 -0.06
CA ALA A 361 -4.32 -2.82 0.77
C ALA A 361 -4.03 -4.14 0.04
N ALA A 362 -3.34 -5.05 0.72
CA ALA A 362 -3.29 -6.45 0.34
C ALA A 362 -3.45 -7.35 1.58
N GLY A 363 -4.57 -8.06 1.63
CA GLY A 363 -4.95 -8.88 2.78
C GLY A 363 -5.28 -8.00 3.97
N SER A 364 -4.46 -8.11 5.02
CA SER A 364 -4.57 -7.31 6.24
C SER A 364 -3.50 -6.21 6.33
N SER A 365 -2.61 -6.07 5.33
CA SER A 365 -1.55 -5.05 5.32
C SER A 365 -1.84 -3.90 4.36
N ILE A 366 -1.31 -2.73 4.67
CA ILE A 366 -1.24 -1.54 3.84
C ILE A 366 0.22 -1.38 3.41
N PHE A 367 0.45 -1.38 2.10
CA PHE A 367 1.77 -1.16 1.50
C PHE A 367 1.88 0.28 1.05
N VAL A 368 3.06 0.88 1.26
CA VAL A 368 3.40 2.26 0.88
C VAL A 368 4.87 2.34 0.50
N ILE A 369 5.25 3.41 -0.19
CA ILE A 369 6.62 3.63 -0.67
C ILE A 369 7.13 4.96 -0.11
N GLY A 370 8.27 4.96 0.60
CA GLY A 370 8.98 6.20 0.95
C GLY A 370 10.30 6.37 0.20
N ASP A 371 10.73 7.63 0.06
CA ASP A 371 11.82 8.10 -0.82
C ASP A 371 13.22 7.52 -0.48
N GLU A 372 13.53 7.33 0.81
CA GLU A 372 14.74 6.63 1.29
C GLU A 372 14.40 5.30 2.01
N SER A 373 13.16 5.16 2.50
CA SER A 373 12.72 4.01 3.28
C SER A 373 12.17 2.85 2.42
N GLY A 374 11.89 3.13 1.15
CA GLY A 374 11.47 2.16 0.12
C GLY A 374 10.09 1.57 0.40
N LEU A 375 9.86 0.29 0.04
CA LEU A 375 8.61 -0.36 0.41
C LEU A 375 8.56 -0.53 1.93
N GLN A 376 7.47 -0.05 2.52
CA GLN A 376 7.10 -0.29 3.91
C GLN A 376 5.81 -1.13 3.94
N GLU A 377 5.77 -2.14 4.82
CA GLU A 377 4.55 -2.86 5.16
C GLU A 377 3.98 -2.32 6.47
N TRP A 378 2.72 -1.89 6.48
CA TRP A 378 1.99 -1.46 7.67
C TRP A 378 0.87 -2.44 7.96
N GLY A 379 0.72 -2.87 9.21
CA GLY A 379 -0.26 -3.88 9.58
C GLY A 379 -0.87 -3.62 10.94
N ALA A 380 -2.12 -4.06 11.12
CA ALA A 380 -2.83 -3.98 12.39
C ALA A 380 -1.96 -4.44 13.57
N CYS A 381 -1.90 -3.61 14.61
CA CYS A 381 -1.27 -3.96 15.86
C CYS A 381 -1.83 -5.28 16.40
N ASN A 382 -1.01 -6.00 17.17
CA ASN A 382 -1.30 -7.32 17.72
C ASN A 382 -1.26 -8.51 16.73
N ARG A 383 -0.66 -8.34 15.54
CA ARG A 383 -0.17 -9.49 14.74
C ARG A 383 0.97 -10.23 15.45
N VAL A 384 1.23 -11.45 14.94
CA VAL A 384 2.37 -12.30 15.30
C VAL A 384 3.61 -11.47 15.61
N THR A 385 3.96 -11.42 16.89
CA THR A 385 5.14 -10.71 17.43
C THR A 385 5.86 -11.65 18.38
N GLY A 386 7.17 -11.50 18.53
CA GLY A 386 7.98 -12.45 19.27
C GLY A 386 9.44 -12.07 19.33
N ARG A 387 10.26 -13.01 19.80
CA ARG A 387 11.70 -12.81 19.95
C ARG A 387 12.46 -14.11 19.71
N ILE A 388 13.62 -14.02 19.07
CA ILE A 388 14.66 -15.06 19.12
C ILE A 388 15.52 -14.82 20.35
N GLU A 389 15.42 -15.70 21.32
CA GLU A 389 16.24 -15.73 22.52
C GLU A 389 17.42 -16.69 22.27
N LEU A 390 18.63 -16.28 22.69
CA LEU A 390 19.85 -17.07 22.55
C LEU A 390 20.60 -17.02 23.87
N ASP A 391 21.16 -18.16 24.30
CA ASP A 391 21.93 -18.26 25.55
C ASP A 391 23.19 -17.38 25.58
N SER A 392 23.68 -16.97 24.39
CA SER A 392 24.76 -16.01 24.22
C SER A 392 24.35 -14.92 23.22
N PRO A 393 24.71 -13.64 23.46
CA PRO A 393 24.34 -12.55 22.57
C PRO A 393 25.03 -12.59 21.20
N THR A 394 26.10 -13.37 21.03
CA THR A 394 26.99 -13.29 19.85
C THR A 394 27.32 -14.62 19.17
N PHE A 395 26.92 -15.78 19.71
CA PHE A 395 27.19 -17.09 19.10
C PHE A 395 26.24 -18.19 19.58
N LEU A 396 26.08 -19.23 18.76
CA LEU A 396 25.41 -20.48 19.13
C LEU A 396 26.45 -21.55 19.48
N THR A 397 26.14 -22.44 20.43
CA THR A 397 27.04 -23.53 20.84
C THR A 397 26.79 -24.81 20.05
N CYS A 398 27.84 -25.38 19.42
CA CYS A 398 27.76 -26.58 18.60
C CYS A 398 27.24 -27.84 19.34
N SER A 399 26.94 -28.90 18.56
CA SER A 399 26.29 -30.18 18.92
C SER A 399 24.75 -30.24 18.91
N GLY A 400 24.12 -29.35 18.14
CA GLY A 400 22.66 -29.20 18.07
C GLY A 400 22.22 -28.05 18.95
N SER A 401 22.23 -26.85 18.38
CA SER A 401 21.86 -25.64 19.09
C SER A 401 20.34 -25.60 19.28
N GLU A 402 19.86 -25.52 20.53
CA GLU A 402 18.45 -25.19 20.79
C GLU A 402 18.27 -23.68 20.56
N VAL A 403 17.67 -23.32 19.42
CA VAL A 403 17.21 -21.95 19.19
C VAL A 403 15.79 -21.86 19.74
N HIS A 404 15.55 -20.89 20.62
CA HIS A 404 14.28 -20.76 21.32
C HIS A 404 13.81 -19.29 21.35
N GLY A 405 12.64 -19.09 21.93
CA GLY A 405 12.10 -17.77 22.17
C GLY A 405 10.63 -17.82 22.54
N TRP A 406 9.95 -16.71 22.30
CA TRP A 406 8.51 -16.59 22.48
C TRP A 406 7.85 -15.97 21.26
N VAL A 407 6.55 -16.23 21.12
CA VAL A 407 5.67 -15.68 20.08
C VAL A 407 4.27 -15.47 20.65
N THR A 408 3.61 -14.39 20.27
CA THR A 408 2.24 -14.04 20.66
C THR A 408 1.49 -13.38 19.51
N GLY A 409 0.16 -13.30 19.59
CA GLY A 409 -0.69 -12.68 18.59
C GLY A 409 -2.18 -12.84 18.92
N THR A 410 -3.03 -12.01 18.30
CA THR A 410 -4.50 -12.10 18.41
C THR A 410 -5.04 -13.46 18.00
N GLN A 411 -4.54 -13.99 16.89
CA GLN A 411 -4.84 -15.34 16.43
C GLN A 411 -3.84 -16.33 17.03
N LYS A 412 -4.34 -17.52 17.40
CA LYS A 412 -3.50 -18.59 17.93
C LYS A 412 -2.40 -18.95 16.92
N ILE A 413 -1.14 -18.90 17.35
CA ILE A 413 -0.01 -19.36 16.54
C ILE A 413 -0.06 -20.89 16.43
N THR A 414 -0.12 -21.40 15.20
CA THR A 414 -0.20 -22.83 14.88
C THR A 414 1.16 -23.44 14.55
N ASN A 415 2.07 -22.64 14.01
CA ASN A 415 3.43 -23.06 13.64
C ASN A 415 4.42 -21.92 13.84
N VAL A 416 5.68 -22.26 14.11
CA VAL A 416 6.83 -21.35 13.99
C VAL A 416 7.87 -22.06 13.15
N GLU A 417 8.45 -21.40 12.15
CA GLU A 417 9.46 -21.96 11.26
C GLU A 417 10.69 -21.04 11.25
N LEU A 418 11.89 -21.62 11.26
CA LEU A 418 13.13 -20.85 11.25
C LEU A 418 13.85 -20.97 9.91
N PHE A 419 14.51 -19.89 9.50
CA PHE A 419 15.28 -19.79 8.27
C PHE A 419 16.66 -19.21 8.54
N LEU A 420 17.67 -19.70 7.82
CA LEU A 420 19.01 -19.12 7.77
C LEU A 420 19.31 -18.77 6.30
N ASP A 421 19.48 -17.48 6.01
CA ASP A 421 19.73 -16.96 4.65
C ASP A 421 18.75 -17.51 3.58
N ASN A 422 17.46 -17.52 3.91
CA ASN A 422 16.35 -18.09 3.13
C ASN A 422 16.27 -19.64 3.09
N THR A 423 17.21 -20.37 3.69
CA THR A 423 17.12 -21.84 3.81
C THR A 423 16.33 -22.22 5.06
N SER A 424 15.24 -22.98 4.91
CA SER A 424 14.46 -23.46 6.07
C SER A 424 15.29 -24.42 6.94
N LEU A 425 15.28 -24.17 8.24
CA LEU A 425 15.80 -25.04 9.30
C LEU A 425 14.71 -25.97 9.85
N GLY A 426 13.46 -25.82 9.39
CA GLY A 426 12.30 -26.61 9.80
C GLY A 426 11.39 -25.92 10.81
N ALA A 427 10.32 -26.64 11.18
CA ALA A 427 9.31 -26.20 12.13
C ALA A 427 9.79 -26.35 13.58
N ALA A 428 9.67 -25.28 14.35
CA ALA A 428 9.86 -25.24 15.78
C ALA A 428 8.66 -25.82 16.53
N THR A 429 8.93 -26.44 17.67
CA THR A 429 7.90 -26.95 18.56
C THR A 429 7.34 -25.81 19.41
N VAL A 430 6.10 -25.38 19.12
CA VAL A 430 5.35 -24.40 19.93
C VAL A 430 4.73 -25.12 21.14
N THR A 431 5.58 -25.53 22.08
CA THR A 431 5.16 -26.18 23.33
C THR A 431 5.85 -25.55 24.53
N GLY A 432 5.05 -24.96 25.42
CA GLY A 432 5.48 -24.62 26.76
C GLY A 432 4.43 -23.80 27.50
N LEU A 433 4.82 -23.34 28.68
CA LEU A 433 4.00 -22.49 29.53
C LEU A 433 3.86 -21.10 28.91
N ILE A 434 2.76 -20.41 29.24
CA ILE A 434 2.57 -19.02 28.85
C ILE A 434 3.63 -18.16 29.56
N ARG A 435 4.33 -17.31 28.80
CA ARG A 435 5.36 -16.38 29.27
C ARG A 435 4.73 -15.17 29.93
N ASN A 436 4.36 -15.31 31.20
CA ASN A 436 3.79 -14.21 32.01
C ASN A 436 4.79 -13.08 32.31
N ASP A 437 6.08 -13.28 32.01
CA ASP A 437 7.14 -12.26 32.04
C ASP A 437 7.13 -11.33 30.81
N VAL A 438 6.43 -11.71 29.74
CA VAL A 438 6.26 -10.88 28.55
C VAL A 438 5.01 -10.03 28.71
N SER A 439 5.18 -8.70 28.73
CA SER A 439 4.06 -7.76 28.72
C SER A 439 3.32 -7.86 27.38
N SER A 440 2.14 -8.51 27.38
CA SER A 440 1.29 -8.66 26.22
C SER A 440 -0.18 -8.78 26.62
N THR A 441 -1.07 -8.27 25.77
CA THR A 441 -2.52 -8.45 25.86
C THR A 441 -2.98 -9.84 25.42
N THR A 442 -2.10 -10.63 24.80
CA THR A 442 -2.38 -11.97 24.27
C THR A 442 -1.37 -12.99 24.83
N PRO A 443 -1.75 -14.27 25.00
CA PRO A 443 -0.85 -15.26 25.61
C PRO A 443 0.43 -15.49 24.80
N ALA A 444 1.58 -15.13 25.37
CA ALA A 444 2.88 -15.40 24.77
C ALA A 444 3.29 -16.87 24.99
N PHE A 445 3.45 -17.62 23.90
CA PHE A 445 3.86 -19.02 23.90
C PHE A 445 5.37 -19.15 23.64
N THR A 446 6.03 -20.03 24.37
CA THR A 446 7.42 -20.41 24.05
C THR A 446 7.47 -21.32 22.82
N TRP A 447 8.48 -21.11 21.96
CA TRP A 447 8.83 -22.01 20.87
C TRP A 447 10.31 -22.39 20.95
N ARG A 448 10.66 -23.55 20.39
CA ARG A 448 12.05 -24.02 20.29
C ARG A 448 12.30 -24.98 19.14
N ILE A 449 13.52 -25.00 18.62
CA ILE A 449 13.97 -25.93 17.59
C ILE A 449 15.43 -26.32 17.84
N ASN A 450 15.77 -27.59 17.61
CA ASN A 450 17.16 -28.05 17.60
C ASN A 450 17.67 -28.02 16.16
N VAL A 451 18.72 -27.24 15.89
CA VAL A 451 19.29 -27.05 14.54
C VAL A 451 20.76 -27.44 14.49
N ASN A 452 21.17 -28.08 13.38
CA ASN A 452 22.58 -28.32 13.09
C ASN A 452 23.11 -27.17 12.21
N LEU A 453 24.17 -26.51 12.67
CA LEU A 453 24.82 -25.36 12.03
C LEU A 453 26.34 -25.58 11.84
N ASP A 454 26.79 -26.83 11.99
CA ASP A 454 28.22 -27.20 11.93
C ASP A 454 28.82 -26.98 10.53
N THR A 455 27.96 -27.01 9.50
CA THR A 455 28.32 -26.80 8.08
C THR A 455 28.07 -25.37 7.58
N THR A 456 27.60 -24.44 8.43
CA THR A 456 27.38 -23.05 8.01
C THR A 456 28.70 -22.41 7.56
N ALA A 457 28.64 -21.66 6.46
CA ALA A 457 29.80 -20.99 5.88
C ALA A 457 30.40 -19.94 6.84
N ARG A 458 31.57 -19.40 6.46
CA ARG A 458 32.15 -18.26 7.17
C ARG A 458 31.47 -16.98 6.72
N GLY A 459 30.94 -16.19 7.64
CA GLY A 459 30.34 -14.89 7.31
C GLY A 459 29.40 -14.36 8.38
N GLU A 460 28.69 -13.30 8.03
CA GLU A 460 27.48 -12.88 8.71
C GLU A 460 26.28 -13.53 8.01
N HIS A 461 25.37 -14.11 8.79
CA HIS A 461 24.22 -14.87 8.33
C HIS A 461 22.96 -14.36 9.05
N LEU A 462 21.81 -14.38 8.37
CA LEU A 462 20.55 -13.86 8.90
C LEU A 462 19.63 -15.01 9.33
N LEU A 463 19.47 -15.17 10.64
CA LEU A 463 18.51 -16.09 11.24
C LEU A 463 17.15 -15.38 11.36
N ARG A 464 16.08 -16.00 10.87
CA ARG A 464 14.72 -15.45 10.81
C ARG A 464 13.72 -16.43 11.40
N ALA A 465 12.70 -15.94 12.09
CA ALA A 465 11.62 -16.74 12.68
C ALA A 465 10.26 -16.26 12.16
N ILE A 466 9.52 -17.18 11.52
CA ILE A 466 8.23 -16.94 10.88
C ILE A 466 7.14 -17.70 11.63
N GLY A 467 6.15 -17.00 12.15
CA GLY A 467 4.97 -17.62 12.77
C GLY A 467 3.86 -17.79 11.75
N THR A 468 3.10 -18.87 11.87
CA THR A 468 1.84 -19.08 11.14
C THR A 468 0.70 -19.05 12.14
N ASP A 469 -0.35 -18.28 11.87
CA ASP A 469 -1.52 -18.21 12.74
C ASP A 469 -2.58 -19.30 12.43
N ALA A 470 -3.73 -19.25 13.10
CA ALA A 470 -4.84 -20.18 12.91
C ALA A 470 -5.62 -19.95 11.61
N LEU A 471 -5.42 -18.82 10.94
CA LEU A 471 -5.99 -18.46 9.64
C LEU A 471 -5.03 -18.81 8.49
N GLY A 472 -3.84 -19.33 8.79
CA GLY A 472 -2.80 -19.66 7.82
C GLY A 472 -1.94 -18.47 7.39
N GLN A 473 -2.08 -17.30 8.02
CA GLN A 473 -1.23 -16.14 7.73
C GLN A 473 0.16 -16.39 8.28
N ARG A 474 1.17 -16.36 7.39
CA ARG A 474 2.60 -16.46 7.74
C ARG A 474 3.16 -15.05 7.90
N LYS A 475 3.95 -14.82 8.95
CA LYS A 475 4.61 -13.53 9.21
C LYS A 475 5.94 -13.74 9.93
N GLN A 476 7.00 -13.09 9.44
CA GLN A 476 8.23 -12.95 10.22
C GLN A 476 7.97 -12.10 11.47
N PHE A 477 8.29 -12.62 12.65
CA PHE A 477 8.12 -11.90 13.92
C PHE A 477 9.44 -11.52 14.59
N ALA A 478 10.55 -12.11 14.17
CA ALA A 478 11.89 -11.78 14.68
C ALA A 478 12.98 -12.20 13.69
N PHE A 479 14.07 -11.44 13.68
CA PHE A 479 15.32 -11.81 13.01
C PHE A 479 16.53 -11.55 13.93
N LYS A 480 17.66 -12.17 13.62
CA LYS A 480 18.92 -11.99 14.34
C LYS A 480 20.11 -12.27 13.42
N ARG A 481 21.02 -11.30 13.32
CA ARG A 481 22.30 -11.47 12.62
C ARG A 481 23.25 -12.31 13.47
N LEU A 482 23.84 -13.32 12.86
CA LEU A 482 24.76 -14.27 13.49
C LEU A 482 26.07 -14.29 12.72
N PHE A 483 27.20 -14.20 13.41
CA PHE A 483 28.51 -14.37 12.78
C PHE A 483 29.02 -15.80 12.96
N PHE A 484 29.28 -16.47 11.84
CA PHE A 484 29.85 -17.81 11.79
C PHE A 484 31.34 -17.72 11.43
N PRO A 485 32.26 -18.21 12.30
CA PRO A 485 33.69 -18.23 12.04
C PRO A 485 34.13 -19.06 10.82
N GLY A 486 33.26 -19.95 10.32
CA GLY A 486 33.53 -20.91 9.26
C GLY A 486 33.89 -22.29 9.80
N SER A 487 33.38 -23.34 9.16
CA SER A 487 33.75 -24.73 9.47
C SER A 487 35.28 -24.96 9.34
N PRO A 488 35.91 -25.75 10.24
CA PRO A 488 35.36 -26.44 11.42
C PRO A 488 35.28 -25.55 12.67
N ASN A 489 35.64 -24.28 12.57
CA ASN A 489 35.80 -23.34 13.68
C ASN A 489 34.52 -22.61 14.11
N ASN A 490 33.33 -23.06 13.66
CA ASN A 490 32.04 -22.51 14.10
C ASN A 490 31.80 -22.65 15.63
N CYS A 491 32.67 -23.39 16.33
CA CYS A 491 32.54 -23.72 17.73
C CYS A 491 33.55 -22.98 18.61
N THR A 492 33.09 -22.03 19.43
CA THR A 492 33.78 -21.68 20.67
C THR A 492 33.39 -22.68 21.75
N VAL A 493 34.26 -23.64 22.05
CA VAL A 493 34.04 -24.57 23.18
C VAL A 493 33.91 -23.74 24.46
N PRO A 494 32.83 -23.88 25.25
CA PRO A 494 32.70 -23.16 26.51
C PRO A 494 33.87 -23.53 27.42
N LYS A 495 34.77 -22.57 27.69
CA LYS A 495 35.80 -22.74 28.72
C LYS A 495 35.09 -22.92 30.05
N ARG A 496 34.95 -24.17 30.51
CA ARG A 496 34.52 -24.48 31.88
C ARG A 496 35.38 -23.64 32.82
N ARG A 497 34.76 -22.70 33.54
CA ARG A 497 35.42 -21.96 34.62
C ARG A 497 35.89 -23.01 35.62
N ALA A 498 37.21 -23.20 35.72
CA ALA A 498 37.76 -23.98 36.81
C ALA A 498 37.42 -23.25 38.11
N VAL A 499 36.59 -23.86 38.93
CA VAL A 499 36.37 -23.41 40.30
C VAL A 499 37.70 -23.59 41.03
N ARG A 500 38.19 -22.51 41.63
CA ARG A 500 39.30 -22.48 42.59
C ARG A 500 38.75 -21.95 43.90
#